data_AF-A0A4Q3VNE0-F1
#
_entry.id   AF-A0A4Q3VNE0-F1
#
_cell.length_a   1.000
_cell.length_b   1.000
_cell.length_c   1.000
_cell.angle_alpha   90.00
_cell.angle_beta   90.00
_cell.angle_gamma   90.00
#
_symmetry.space_group_name_H-M   'P 1'
#
loop_
_entity.id
_entity.type
_entity.pdbx_description
1 polymer ?
#
loop_
_entity_poly.entity_id
_entity_poly.type
_entity_poly.pdbx_seq_one_letter_code
_entity_poly.pdbx_strand_id
1 'polypeptide(L)'
;FHIYEGRWLRDRRYLDGFVDFLYAGGGNDRHFSESIADASDAYALATGDTAFVARYLPAMRHVFNLWDDHYDFSKGLYFIEPLLDATEYTVSSIDASGAKDGFRGGDAFRPTINSYQYANARAISRLSASVGDKEAARDYAQRAAALKTRVQDALWNEKLGHFTDRYKVSNEHVRYWDFIRARELAGYVPWTHGLPDDDPKFNAAWKHLLDPQEFAGPHGLRTIGPGFEHYMRQYRYLDKQPECQWNGPSWPFQTTQVLLGMANLLNYSRQTEVNRGHYLSLLRQYSQQHYLNGEPNLQEDYHPDTGKPIVGLDRSHHYNHSGYTDLVVTGLCGLRPRADDVLEVNPLLPDAGTIPYFCLQDVPYHGHRVTILWDADGTRYDQGTGLSVFVDGKRSAGPQPLGKIEVPLPKAKVRRGAKTLNTAVNVYREGFPSVSASADPDGKAWEAVDGRTWFFPEMPRGWTPGGSGPSWFALDYGEPRKVASVNLAFLGIPP
;
A
#
# COMPACT_ATOMS: atom_id res chain seq x y z
N PHE A 1 2.01 1.86 -0.12
CA PHE A 1 1.18 1.19 -1.15
C PHE A 1 1.35 1.72 -2.56
N HIS A 2 1.54 3.03 -2.77
CA HIS A 2 1.62 3.61 -4.13
C HIS A 2 2.60 2.93 -5.07
N ILE A 3 3.79 2.53 -4.60
CA ILE A 3 4.77 1.78 -5.43
C ILE A 3 4.27 0.36 -5.74
N TYR A 4 3.71 -0.35 -4.76
CA TYR A 4 3.12 -1.68 -4.95
C TYR A 4 1.97 -1.66 -5.96
N GLU A 5 1.14 -0.63 -5.94
CA GLU A 5 0.03 -0.47 -6.88
C GLU A 5 0.55 -0.07 -8.28
N GLY A 6 1.45 0.93 -8.32
CA GLY A 6 1.98 1.52 -9.54
C GLY A 6 2.93 0.62 -10.33
N ARG A 7 3.49 -0.45 -9.73
CA ARG A 7 4.47 -1.33 -10.41
C ARG A 7 3.92 -2.02 -11.65
N TRP A 8 2.59 -2.08 -11.78
CA TRP A 8 1.89 -2.66 -12.92
C TRP A 8 1.62 -1.67 -14.06
N LEU A 9 1.92 -0.38 -13.86
CA LEU A 9 1.79 0.62 -14.91
C LEU A 9 2.75 0.31 -16.05
N ARG A 10 2.19 0.20 -17.26
CA ARG A 10 2.96 -0.06 -18.48
C ARG A 10 3.93 1.07 -18.81
N ASP A 11 3.49 2.29 -18.55
CA ASP A 11 4.33 3.48 -18.69
C ASP A 11 5.08 3.71 -17.38
N ARG A 12 6.36 3.35 -17.40
CA ARG A 12 7.22 3.42 -16.24
C ARG A 12 7.60 4.83 -15.82
N ARG A 13 7.38 5.85 -16.67
CA ARG A 13 7.79 7.23 -16.37
C ARG A 13 7.20 7.73 -15.05
N TYR A 14 5.96 7.35 -14.76
CA TYR A 14 5.26 7.75 -13.53
C TYR A 14 5.93 7.15 -12.29
N LEU A 15 6.10 5.82 -12.26
CA LEU A 15 6.66 5.17 -11.08
C LEU A 15 8.18 5.36 -10.95
N ASP A 16 8.92 5.35 -12.06
CA ASP A 16 10.34 5.74 -12.05
C ASP A 16 10.48 7.16 -11.47
N GLY A 17 9.65 8.12 -11.91
CA GLY A 17 9.65 9.49 -11.41
C GLY A 17 9.26 9.60 -9.92
N PHE A 18 8.29 8.80 -9.47
CA PHE A 18 7.88 8.78 -8.06
C PHE A 18 8.98 8.20 -7.15
N VAL A 19 9.65 7.11 -7.56
CA VAL A 19 10.81 6.57 -6.85
C VAL A 19 11.96 7.58 -6.84
N ASP A 20 12.21 8.27 -7.96
CA ASP A 20 13.20 9.36 -8.04
C ASP A 20 12.86 10.49 -7.05
N PHE A 21 11.60 10.90 -6.96
CA PHE A 21 11.13 11.91 -6.00
C PHE A 21 11.34 11.49 -4.54
N LEU A 22 10.99 10.25 -4.18
CA LEU A 22 11.12 9.76 -2.81
C LEU A 22 12.59 9.71 -2.34
N TYR A 23 13.54 9.33 -3.20
CA TYR A 23 14.93 9.17 -2.80
C TYR A 23 15.85 10.35 -3.12
N ALA A 24 15.57 11.13 -4.17
CA ALA A 24 16.41 12.22 -4.61
C ALA A 24 15.71 13.59 -4.58
N GLY A 25 14.38 13.62 -4.63
CA GLY A 25 13.58 14.84 -4.62
C GLY A 25 13.09 15.28 -3.23
N GLY A 26 13.48 14.58 -2.17
CA GLY A 26 13.09 14.89 -0.79
C GLY A 26 11.70 14.39 -0.38
N GLY A 27 11.08 13.52 -1.18
CA GLY A 27 9.74 13.00 -0.89
C GLY A 27 9.66 12.00 0.28
N ASN A 28 10.80 11.51 0.76
CA ASN A 28 10.89 10.67 1.96
C ASN A 28 11.61 11.42 3.08
N ASP A 29 10.84 12.18 3.85
CA ASP A 29 11.30 12.95 5.01
C ASP A 29 11.07 12.21 6.34
N ARG A 30 10.65 10.93 6.29
CA ARG A 30 10.24 10.11 7.44
C ARG A 30 9.06 10.70 8.22
N HIS A 31 8.20 11.49 7.59
CA HIS A 31 7.02 12.05 8.28
C HIS A 31 6.10 10.96 8.84
N PHE A 32 5.98 9.83 8.14
CA PHE A 32 5.33 8.61 8.61
C PHE A 32 6.30 7.43 8.59
N SER A 33 6.02 6.39 9.39
CA SER A 33 6.68 5.08 9.25
C SER A 33 6.55 4.55 7.82
N GLU A 34 7.56 3.82 7.36
CA GLU A 34 7.67 3.51 5.93
C GLU A 34 8.35 2.17 5.64
N SER A 35 7.94 1.56 4.51
CA SER A 35 8.55 0.37 3.89
C SER A 35 8.94 0.65 2.42
N ILE A 36 9.46 1.84 2.13
CA ILE A 36 9.72 2.33 0.77
C ILE A 36 10.85 1.54 0.10
N ALA A 37 11.88 1.09 0.84
CA ALA A 37 12.92 0.24 0.27
C ALA A 37 12.37 -1.14 -0.12
N ASP A 38 11.51 -1.73 0.71
CA ASP A 38 10.77 -2.96 0.38
C ASP A 38 9.89 -2.77 -0.86
N ALA A 39 9.09 -1.70 -0.91
CA ALA A 39 8.23 -1.44 -2.05
C ALA A 39 9.02 -1.19 -3.34
N SER A 40 10.17 -0.51 -3.26
CA SER A 40 11.05 -0.27 -4.39
C SER A 40 11.71 -1.56 -4.89
N ASP A 41 12.13 -2.45 -3.98
CA ASP A 41 12.61 -3.77 -4.37
C ASP A 41 11.49 -4.62 -5.00
N ALA A 42 10.26 -4.54 -4.47
CA ALA A 42 9.09 -5.16 -5.08
C ALA A 42 8.78 -4.62 -6.48
N TYR A 43 9.14 -3.37 -6.77
CA TYR A 43 9.11 -2.79 -8.13
C TYR A 43 10.21 -3.37 -9.03
N ALA A 44 11.43 -3.57 -8.50
CA ALA A 44 12.48 -4.29 -9.22
C ALA A 44 12.06 -5.72 -9.56
N LEU A 45 11.42 -6.44 -8.63
CA LEU A 45 10.92 -7.81 -8.85
C LEU A 45 9.83 -7.88 -9.92
N ALA A 46 8.98 -6.86 -10.04
CA ALA A 46 7.98 -6.81 -11.11
C ALA A 46 8.61 -6.47 -12.47
N THR A 47 9.57 -5.55 -12.48
CA THR A 47 10.10 -5.02 -13.74
C THR A 47 11.33 -5.74 -14.29
N GLY A 48 12.03 -6.51 -13.46
CA GLY A 48 13.34 -7.07 -13.77
C GLY A 48 14.48 -6.04 -13.81
N ASP A 49 14.23 -4.80 -13.36
CA ASP A 49 15.17 -3.67 -13.47
C ASP A 49 15.83 -3.34 -12.12
N THR A 50 16.52 -4.33 -11.55
CA THR A 50 17.21 -4.18 -10.25
C THR A 50 18.24 -3.05 -10.26
N ALA A 51 18.92 -2.83 -11.39
CA ALA A 51 19.91 -1.75 -11.54
C ALA A 51 19.29 -0.35 -11.36
N PHE A 52 18.05 -0.14 -11.79
CA PHE A 52 17.32 1.11 -11.54
C PHE A 52 17.18 1.38 -10.05
N VAL A 53 16.74 0.40 -9.28
CA VAL A 53 16.44 0.56 -7.85
C VAL A 53 17.72 0.60 -7.04
N ALA A 54 18.70 -0.24 -7.36
CA ALA A 54 19.96 -0.34 -6.62
C ALA A 54 20.79 0.97 -6.63
N ARG A 55 20.59 1.86 -7.61
CA ARG A 55 21.24 3.18 -7.60
C ARG A 55 20.86 4.05 -6.39
N TYR A 56 19.73 3.75 -5.74
CA TYR A 56 19.25 4.44 -4.55
C TYR A 56 19.72 3.81 -3.25
N LEU A 57 20.54 2.76 -3.29
CA LEU A 57 21.11 2.13 -2.09
C LEU A 57 21.71 3.13 -1.09
N PRO A 58 22.48 4.16 -1.50
CA PRO A 58 22.98 5.16 -0.54
C PRO A 58 21.86 5.87 0.23
N ALA A 59 20.80 6.31 -0.47
CA ALA A 59 19.65 6.97 0.15
C ALA A 59 18.84 6.01 1.03
N MET A 60 18.61 4.78 0.57
CA MET A 60 17.92 3.74 1.35
C MET A 60 18.66 3.45 2.67
N ARG A 61 19.98 3.27 2.62
CA ARG A 61 20.81 3.04 3.81
C ARG A 61 20.81 4.23 4.75
N HIS A 62 20.88 5.44 4.19
CA HIS A 62 20.82 6.67 4.96
C HIS A 62 19.50 6.79 5.73
N VAL A 63 18.36 6.69 5.03
CA VAL A 63 17.03 6.77 5.66
C VAL A 63 16.82 5.66 6.68
N PHE A 64 17.20 4.41 6.36
CA PHE A 64 17.11 3.29 7.31
C PHE A 64 17.83 3.61 8.63
N ASN A 65 19.07 4.11 8.56
CA ASN A 65 19.85 4.42 9.75
C ASN A 65 19.38 5.70 10.46
N LEU A 66 18.68 6.62 9.78
CA LEU A 66 18.07 7.77 10.45
C LEU A 66 16.97 7.34 11.43
N TRP A 67 16.30 6.21 11.20
CA TRP A 67 15.32 5.64 12.14
C TRP A 67 15.94 5.12 13.45
N ASP A 68 17.27 5.16 13.61
CA ASP A 68 17.92 4.86 14.90
C ASP A 68 17.44 5.80 16.03
N ASP A 69 16.94 7.00 15.70
CA ASP A 69 16.29 7.93 16.65
C ASP A 69 14.96 7.39 17.22
N HIS A 70 14.38 6.37 16.58
CA HIS A 70 13.18 5.64 17.00
C HIS A 70 13.48 4.16 17.31
N TYR A 71 14.76 3.81 17.56
CA TYR A 71 15.18 2.46 17.91
C TYR A 71 15.63 2.36 19.37
N ASP A 72 14.99 1.50 20.17
CA ASP A 72 15.46 1.21 21.52
C ASP A 72 16.49 0.07 21.47
N PHE A 73 17.77 0.45 21.50
CA PHE A 73 18.89 -0.51 21.47
C PHE A 73 18.86 -1.53 22.61
N SER A 74 18.26 -1.20 23.76
CA SER A 74 18.13 -2.15 24.89
C SER A 74 17.06 -3.20 24.66
N LYS A 75 16.08 -2.91 23.79
CA LYS A 75 14.99 -3.81 23.43
C LYS A 75 15.16 -4.42 22.04
N GLY A 76 16.03 -3.88 21.21
CA GLY A 76 16.21 -4.30 19.83
C GLY A 76 14.97 -4.08 18.95
N LEU A 77 14.14 -3.07 19.27
CA LEU A 77 12.87 -2.78 18.59
C LEU A 77 12.74 -1.30 18.29
N TYR A 78 12.11 -1.00 17.16
CA TYR A 78 11.63 0.34 16.82
C TYR A 78 10.35 0.66 17.59
N PHE A 79 10.16 1.93 17.91
CA PHE A 79 8.95 2.47 18.52
C PHE A 79 8.45 3.68 17.74
N ILE A 80 7.14 3.94 17.80
CA ILE A 80 6.56 5.12 17.17
C ILE A 80 5.23 5.51 17.84
N GLU A 81 4.89 6.79 17.79
CA GLU A 81 3.55 7.32 18.08
C GLU A 81 2.55 6.81 17.01
N PRO A 82 1.34 6.34 17.40
CA PRO A 82 0.35 5.82 16.44
C PRO A 82 -0.01 6.78 15.30
N LEU A 83 -0.05 8.09 15.56
CA LEU A 83 -0.31 9.11 14.54
C LEU A 83 0.78 9.11 13.45
N LEU A 84 2.05 9.00 13.83
CA LEU A 84 3.17 8.91 12.88
C LEU A 84 3.29 7.52 12.22
N ASP A 85 2.47 6.57 12.66
CA ASP A 85 2.22 5.30 11.98
C ASP A 85 0.94 5.35 11.12
N ALA A 86 0.36 6.54 10.94
CA ALA A 86 -0.91 6.81 10.25
C ALA A 86 -2.10 6.02 10.83
N THR A 87 -2.12 5.88 12.17
CA THR A 87 -3.13 5.11 12.92
C THR A 87 -3.50 5.76 14.26
N GLU A 88 -3.84 7.05 14.28
CA GLU A 88 -4.26 7.75 15.50
C GLU A 88 -5.47 7.10 16.22
N TYR A 89 -5.58 7.30 17.53
CA TYR A 89 -6.62 6.68 18.37
C TYR A 89 -6.55 5.14 18.43
N THR A 90 -5.36 4.56 18.42
CA THR A 90 -5.15 3.16 18.83
C THR A 90 -5.29 2.97 20.34
N VAL A 91 -5.32 1.72 20.79
CA VAL A 91 -5.33 1.37 22.22
C VAL A 91 -4.17 2.03 22.96
N SER A 92 -2.98 2.08 22.36
CA SER A 92 -1.79 2.61 23.04
C SER A 92 -1.92 4.09 23.38
N SER A 93 -2.41 4.91 22.45
CA SER A 93 -2.62 6.36 22.64
C SER A 93 -3.83 6.65 23.52
N ILE A 94 -4.92 5.90 23.35
CA ILE A 94 -6.13 6.05 24.17
C ILE A 94 -5.85 5.70 25.63
N ASP A 95 -5.25 4.55 25.90
CA ASP A 95 -4.95 4.12 27.28
C ASP A 95 -3.91 5.06 27.92
N ALA A 96 -2.88 5.49 27.18
CA ALA A 96 -1.87 6.43 27.71
C ALA A 96 -2.44 7.80 28.08
N SER A 97 -3.57 8.20 27.48
CA SER A 97 -4.29 9.43 27.83
C SER A 97 -5.31 9.27 28.97
N GLY A 98 -5.46 8.06 29.52
CA GLY A 98 -6.52 7.74 30.48
C GLY A 98 -7.91 7.80 29.86
N ALA A 99 -8.03 7.39 28.58
CA ALA A 99 -9.26 7.38 27.79
C ALA A 99 -9.92 8.75 27.55
N LYS A 100 -9.14 9.84 27.69
CA LYS A 100 -9.60 11.22 27.48
C LYS A 100 -9.36 11.73 26.06
N ASP A 101 -8.37 11.19 25.38
CA ASP A 101 -7.97 11.53 24.01
C ASP A 101 -7.36 10.27 23.33
N GLY A 102 -6.65 10.45 22.23
CA GLY A 102 -5.84 9.46 21.54
C GLY A 102 -5.20 9.99 20.25
N PHE A 103 -5.27 11.30 19.97
CA PHE A 103 -4.67 11.87 18.76
C PHE A 103 -3.14 11.86 18.79
N ARG A 104 -2.56 12.04 19.99
CA ARG A 104 -1.12 12.12 20.26
C ARG A 104 -0.76 11.23 21.45
N GLY A 105 0.53 10.99 21.62
CA GLY A 105 1.12 10.16 22.66
C GLY A 105 0.94 8.67 22.43
N GLY A 106 1.29 7.88 23.45
CA GLY A 106 1.17 6.43 23.40
C GLY A 106 2.20 5.76 22.49
N ASP A 107 3.42 6.32 22.41
CA ASP A 107 4.55 5.69 21.75
C ASP A 107 4.66 4.23 22.21
N ALA A 108 4.79 3.34 21.23
CA ALA A 108 4.80 1.92 21.46
C ALA A 108 5.79 1.22 20.54
N PHE A 109 6.28 0.07 20.99
CA PHE A 109 6.93 -0.92 20.14
C PHE A 109 5.84 -1.65 19.35
N ARG A 110 5.61 -1.21 18.11
CA ARG A 110 4.48 -1.68 17.29
C ARG A 110 4.91 -2.77 16.31
N PRO A 111 4.09 -3.81 16.06
CA PRO A 111 4.35 -4.79 15.01
C PRO A 111 4.50 -4.16 13.62
N THR A 112 3.89 -2.99 13.38
CA THR A 112 3.93 -2.25 12.12
C THR A 112 5.35 -1.79 11.75
N ILE A 113 5.87 -0.74 12.39
CA ILE A 113 7.19 -0.16 12.08
C ILE A 113 8.31 -1.20 12.14
N ASN A 114 8.25 -2.15 13.07
CA ASN A 114 9.24 -3.22 13.14
C ASN A 114 9.18 -4.16 11.93
N SER A 115 7.99 -4.44 11.40
CA SER A 115 7.82 -5.20 10.15
C SER A 115 8.25 -4.40 8.93
N TYR A 116 8.02 -3.09 8.92
CA TYR A 116 8.48 -2.22 7.83
C TYR A 116 10.01 -2.15 7.79
N GLN A 117 10.67 -1.95 8.93
CA GLN A 117 12.13 -1.95 9.02
C GLN A 117 12.73 -3.33 8.74
N TYR A 118 12.08 -4.43 9.15
CA TYR A 118 12.46 -5.78 8.71
C TYR A 118 12.45 -5.90 7.18
N ALA A 119 11.38 -5.42 6.53
CA ALA A 119 11.22 -5.49 5.09
C ALA A 119 12.26 -4.62 4.36
N ASN A 120 12.45 -3.39 4.82
CA ASN A 120 13.47 -2.48 4.29
C ASN A 120 14.89 -3.06 4.43
N ALA A 121 15.23 -3.65 5.56
CA ALA A 121 16.52 -4.31 5.75
C ALA A 121 16.72 -5.48 4.78
N ARG A 122 15.68 -6.30 4.55
CA ARG A 122 15.74 -7.39 3.55
C ARG A 122 15.94 -6.86 2.12
N ALA A 123 15.22 -5.82 1.76
CA ALA A 123 15.36 -5.17 0.45
C ALA A 123 16.77 -4.61 0.24
N ILE A 124 17.29 -3.84 1.22
CA ILE A 124 18.65 -3.30 1.17
C ILE A 124 19.67 -4.43 1.06
N SER A 125 19.48 -5.53 1.80
CA SER A 125 20.36 -6.71 1.71
C SER A 125 20.38 -7.30 0.29
N ARG A 126 19.21 -7.57 -0.30
CA ARG A 126 19.08 -8.13 -1.67
C ARG A 126 19.68 -7.21 -2.72
N LEU A 127 19.36 -5.92 -2.65
CA LEU A 127 19.88 -4.91 -3.59
C LEU A 127 21.40 -4.76 -3.45
N SER A 128 21.94 -4.76 -2.23
CA SER A 128 23.39 -4.71 -2.00
C SER A 128 24.10 -5.92 -2.60
N ALA A 129 23.53 -7.12 -2.45
CA ALA A 129 24.06 -8.32 -3.06
C ALA A 129 24.06 -8.22 -4.60
N SER A 130 23.02 -7.61 -5.19
CA SER A 130 22.90 -7.45 -6.65
C SER A 130 24.00 -6.57 -7.28
N VAL A 131 24.59 -5.66 -6.51
CA VAL A 131 25.71 -4.79 -6.94
C VAL A 131 27.08 -5.28 -6.45
N GLY A 132 27.14 -6.46 -5.83
CA GLY A 132 28.38 -7.06 -5.33
C GLY A 132 28.86 -6.56 -3.97
N ASP A 133 28.08 -5.72 -3.28
CA ASP A 133 28.37 -5.25 -1.92
C ASP A 133 28.00 -6.33 -0.88
N LYS A 134 28.89 -7.31 -0.74
CA LYS A 134 28.70 -8.47 0.16
C LYS A 134 28.72 -8.08 1.64
N GLU A 135 29.34 -6.97 2.00
CA GLU A 135 29.41 -6.53 3.39
C GLU A 135 28.07 -5.97 3.83
N ALA A 136 27.55 -4.97 3.11
CA ALA A 136 26.24 -4.41 3.41
C ALA A 136 25.13 -5.47 3.26
N ALA A 137 25.23 -6.35 2.26
CA ALA A 137 24.28 -7.46 2.12
C ALA A 137 24.19 -8.32 3.40
N ARG A 138 25.33 -8.64 4.02
CA ARG A 138 25.38 -9.41 5.27
C ARG A 138 24.89 -8.61 6.47
N ASP A 139 25.31 -7.35 6.63
CA ASP A 139 24.87 -6.49 7.74
C ASP A 139 23.35 -6.35 7.77
N TYR A 140 22.75 -5.93 6.65
CA TYR A 140 21.30 -5.75 6.59
C TYR A 140 20.52 -7.07 6.67
N ALA A 141 21.10 -8.20 6.22
CA ALA A 141 20.51 -9.52 6.46
C ALA A 141 20.49 -9.87 7.96
N GLN A 142 21.56 -9.56 8.69
CA GLN A 142 21.64 -9.79 10.14
C GLN A 142 20.66 -8.89 10.90
N ARG A 143 20.54 -7.62 10.52
CA ARG A 143 19.54 -6.70 11.11
C ARG A 143 18.11 -7.17 10.88
N ALA A 144 17.79 -7.61 9.66
CA ALA A 144 16.49 -8.20 9.36
C ALA A 144 16.23 -9.46 10.22
N ALA A 145 17.21 -10.37 10.31
CA ALA A 145 17.08 -11.57 11.14
C ALA A 145 16.86 -11.23 12.62
N ALA A 146 17.60 -10.27 13.16
CA ALA A 146 17.46 -9.82 14.54
C ALA A 146 16.08 -9.21 14.81
N LEU A 147 15.58 -8.35 13.91
CA LEU A 147 14.22 -7.80 14.01
C LEU A 147 13.15 -8.88 13.93
N LYS A 148 13.28 -9.83 13.01
CA LYS A 148 12.35 -10.96 12.90
C LYS A 148 12.25 -11.73 14.22
N THR A 149 13.40 -12.17 14.76
CA THR A 149 13.45 -12.86 16.05
C THR A 149 12.82 -12.00 17.13
N ARG A 150 13.15 -10.71 17.18
CA ARG A 150 12.67 -9.84 18.25
C ARG A 150 11.17 -9.57 18.19
N VAL A 151 10.59 -9.37 17.00
CA VAL A 151 9.14 -9.22 16.83
C VAL A 151 8.41 -10.48 17.29
N GLN A 152 8.90 -11.66 16.91
CA GLN A 152 8.34 -12.95 17.32
C GLN A 152 8.41 -13.18 18.83
N ASP A 153 9.54 -12.85 19.45
CA ASP A 153 9.75 -13.13 20.88
C ASP A 153 9.08 -12.09 21.78
N ALA A 154 9.12 -10.82 21.38
CA ALA A 154 8.72 -9.73 22.25
C ALA A 154 7.32 -9.21 21.95
N LEU A 155 6.90 -9.15 20.69
CA LEU A 155 5.61 -8.57 20.31
C LEU A 155 4.52 -9.63 20.16
N TRP A 156 4.84 -10.92 20.18
CA TRP A 156 3.82 -11.95 20.32
C TRP A 156 3.25 -12.00 21.74
N ASN A 157 1.96 -11.72 21.87
CA ASN A 157 1.26 -11.79 23.14
C ASN A 157 0.54 -13.14 23.29
N GLU A 158 1.10 -14.03 24.11
CA GLU A 158 0.54 -15.38 24.34
C GLU A 158 -0.90 -15.36 24.87
N LYS A 159 -1.26 -14.37 25.70
CA LYS A 159 -2.60 -14.26 26.25
C LYS A 159 -3.63 -13.90 25.18
N LEU A 160 -3.22 -13.07 24.21
CA LEU A 160 -4.07 -12.65 23.12
C LEU A 160 -3.94 -13.56 21.88
N GLY A 161 -2.91 -14.39 21.77
CA GLY A 161 -2.64 -15.19 20.58
C GLY A 161 -2.43 -14.34 19.34
N HIS A 162 -1.77 -13.18 19.48
CA HIS A 162 -1.66 -12.16 18.43
C HIS A 162 -0.38 -11.34 18.59
N PHE A 163 0.10 -10.74 17.50
CA PHE A 163 1.13 -9.70 17.59
C PHE A 163 0.51 -8.41 18.14
N THR A 164 1.12 -7.85 19.18
CA THR A 164 0.51 -6.79 19.99
C THR A 164 1.57 -5.79 20.42
N ASP A 165 1.20 -4.51 20.39
CA ASP A 165 2.04 -3.40 20.83
C ASP A 165 2.49 -3.55 22.28
N ARG A 166 3.69 -3.06 22.59
CA ARG A 166 4.14 -2.79 23.96
C ARG A 166 4.40 -1.31 24.17
N TYR A 167 4.05 -0.77 25.33
CA TYR A 167 4.29 0.63 25.62
C TYR A 167 5.79 0.97 25.65
N LYS A 168 6.18 2.05 24.96
CA LYS A 168 7.52 2.68 25.04
C LYS A 168 7.58 3.76 26.13
N VAL A 169 6.43 4.15 26.66
CA VAL A 169 6.26 5.18 27.68
C VAL A 169 5.77 4.57 29.00
N SER A 170 5.94 5.31 30.09
CA SER A 170 5.31 5.01 31.39
C SER A 170 4.72 6.30 31.95
N ASN A 171 3.49 6.24 32.44
CA ASN A 171 2.82 7.34 33.13
C ASN A 171 1.85 6.79 34.19
N GLU A 172 0.88 7.59 34.65
CA GLU A 172 -0.10 7.17 35.65
C GLU A 172 -1.11 6.11 35.14
N HIS A 173 -1.24 5.93 33.83
CA HIS A 173 -2.21 5.02 33.20
C HIS A 173 -1.56 3.77 32.59
N VAL A 174 -0.36 3.90 32.04
CA VAL A 174 0.34 2.83 31.32
C VAL A 174 1.76 2.66 31.84
N ARG A 175 2.31 1.45 31.69
CA ARG A 175 3.66 1.11 32.15
C ARG A 175 4.53 0.68 31.00
N TYR A 176 5.77 1.16 30.99
CA TYR A 176 6.77 0.78 29.99
C TYR A 176 6.88 -0.74 29.90
N TRP A 177 6.98 -1.24 28.67
CA TRP A 177 7.12 -2.65 28.33
C TRP A 177 5.89 -3.54 28.53
N ASP A 178 4.85 -3.09 29.24
CA ASP A 178 3.58 -3.82 29.30
C ASP A 178 2.96 -3.89 27.89
N PHE A 179 2.27 -4.99 27.59
CA PHE A 179 1.47 -5.09 26.38
C PHE A 179 0.26 -4.15 26.47
N ILE A 180 -0.18 -3.63 25.32
CA ILE A 180 -1.54 -3.09 25.22
C ILE A 180 -2.55 -4.22 25.47
N ARG A 181 -3.75 -3.84 25.92
CA ARG A 181 -4.73 -4.79 26.46
C ARG A 181 -5.63 -5.46 25.41
N ALA A 182 -5.48 -5.16 24.12
CA ALA A 182 -6.36 -5.66 23.07
C ALA A 182 -5.61 -6.00 21.77
N ARG A 183 -6.25 -6.80 20.93
CA ARG A 183 -5.79 -7.13 19.58
C ARG A 183 -6.17 -5.99 18.63
N GLU A 184 -5.20 -5.53 17.85
CA GLU A 184 -5.42 -4.60 16.75
C GLU A 184 -5.11 -5.29 15.42
N LEU A 185 -5.81 -4.91 14.36
CA LEU A 185 -5.65 -5.47 13.01
C LEU A 185 -4.22 -5.26 12.49
N ALA A 186 -3.55 -4.20 12.98
CA ALA A 186 -2.13 -3.93 12.80
C ALA A 186 -1.20 -5.12 13.15
N GLY A 187 -1.63 -6.02 14.04
CA GLY A 187 -0.91 -7.25 14.36
C GLY A 187 -0.81 -8.24 13.19
N TYR A 188 -1.51 -8.04 12.07
CA TYR A 188 -1.33 -8.84 10.85
C TYR A 188 -0.24 -8.30 9.89
N VAL A 189 0.26 -7.08 10.12
CA VAL A 189 1.30 -6.46 9.27
C VAL A 189 2.59 -7.29 9.16
N PRO A 190 3.04 -8.06 10.18
CA PRO A 190 4.14 -9.00 10.03
C PRO A 190 4.01 -9.94 8.81
N TRP A 191 2.82 -10.49 8.53
CA TRP A 191 2.61 -11.37 7.37
C TRP A 191 2.65 -10.63 6.03
N THR A 192 2.31 -9.33 6.00
CA THR A 192 2.43 -8.49 4.79
C THR A 192 3.84 -8.52 4.22
N HIS A 193 4.85 -8.62 5.08
CA HIS A 193 6.26 -8.64 4.69
C HIS A 193 6.93 -10.02 4.82
N GLY A 194 6.15 -11.08 5.10
CA GLY A 194 6.66 -12.43 5.32
C GLY A 194 7.65 -12.49 6.49
N LEU A 195 7.33 -11.81 7.60
CA LEU A 195 8.15 -11.81 8.80
C LEU A 195 7.97 -13.10 9.61
N PRO A 196 6.75 -13.52 10.00
CA PRO A 196 6.58 -14.67 10.88
C PRO A 196 7.12 -15.97 10.25
N ASP A 197 7.70 -16.83 11.09
CA ASP A 197 7.96 -18.22 10.76
C ASP A 197 6.66 -18.97 10.47
N ASP A 198 6.74 -20.02 9.63
CA ASP A 198 5.63 -20.94 9.38
C ASP A 198 5.43 -21.84 10.62
N ASP A 199 4.87 -21.23 11.66
CA ASP A 199 4.63 -21.85 12.96
C ASP A 199 3.11 -21.84 13.26
N PRO A 200 2.49 -23.01 13.57
CA PRO A 200 1.10 -23.09 13.98
C PRO A 200 0.71 -22.09 15.09
N LYS A 201 1.63 -21.77 15.99
CA LYS A 201 1.44 -20.77 17.05
C LYS A 201 1.04 -19.41 16.48
N PHE A 202 1.81 -18.91 15.51
CA PHE A 202 1.52 -17.62 14.88
C PHE A 202 0.33 -17.73 13.94
N ASN A 203 0.26 -18.80 13.15
CA ASN A 203 -0.81 -19.01 12.17
C ASN A 203 -2.19 -19.03 12.84
N ALA A 204 -2.31 -19.54 14.08
CA ALA A 204 -3.55 -19.51 14.86
C ALA A 204 -4.15 -18.12 15.08
N ALA A 205 -3.39 -17.03 14.92
CA ALA A 205 -3.92 -15.67 14.98
C ALA A 205 -4.97 -15.41 13.89
N TRP A 206 -4.87 -16.06 12.73
CA TRP A 206 -5.77 -15.82 11.59
C TRP A 206 -7.22 -16.23 11.85
N LYS A 207 -7.50 -17.06 12.87
CA LYS A 207 -8.88 -17.36 13.31
C LYS A 207 -9.61 -16.10 13.83
N HIS A 208 -8.88 -15.18 14.48
CA HIS A 208 -9.44 -13.94 15.01
C HIS A 208 -9.93 -13.02 13.90
N LEU A 209 -9.31 -13.09 12.71
CA LEU A 209 -9.69 -12.28 11.57
C LEU A 209 -11.13 -12.55 11.11
N LEU A 210 -11.58 -13.80 11.29
CA LEU A 210 -12.89 -14.28 10.85
C LEU A 210 -13.94 -14.24 11.96
N ASP A 211 -13.57 -13.85 13.18
CA ASP A 211 -14.47 -13.82 14.33
C ASP A 211 -15.27 -12.50 14.36
N PRO A 212 -16.62 -12.53 14.33
CA PRO A 212 -17.45 -11.33 14.42
C PRO A 212 -17.32 -10.56 15.74
N GLN A 213 -16.85 -11.21 16.81
CA GLN A 213 -16.55 -10.56 18.10
C GLN A 213 -15.15 -9.92 18.12
N GLU A 214 -14.37 -10.13 17.07
CA GLU A 214 -13.05 -9.54 16.86
C GLU A 214 -13.09 -8.69 15.58
N PHE A 215 -12.41 -9.12 14.51
CA PHE A 215 -12.17 -8.27 13.34
C PHE A 215 -13.23 -8.38 12.24
N ALA A 216 -14.05 -9.43 12.21
CA ALA A 216 -14.94 -9.70 11.07
C ALA A 216 -16.22 -8.86 11.10
N GLY A 217 -16.18 -7.66 10.51
CA GLY A 217 -17.38 -6.86 10.24
C GLY A 217 -18.11 -7.31 8.97
N PRO A 218 -19.44 -7.15 8.89
CA PRO A 218 -20.21 -7.55 7.71
C PRO A 218 -19.89 -6.73 6.45
N HIS A 219 -19.35 -5.52 6.59
CA HIS A 219 -18.99 -4.63 5.47
C HIS A 219 -17.52 -4.17 5.49
N GLY A 220 -16.68 -4.75 6.34
CA GLY A 220 -15.26 -4.44 6.39
C GLY A 220 -14.57 -5.06 7.60
N LEU A 221 -13.25 -5.18 7.55
CA LEU A 221 -12.44 -5.60 8.70
C LEU A 221 -12.35 -4.46 9.72
N ARG A 222 -12.62 -4.74 10.99
CA ARG A 222 -12.46 -3.76 12.07
C ARG A 222 -10.99 -3.58 12.41
N THR A 223 -10.54 -2.36 12.65
CA THR A 223 -9.16 -2.12 13.15
C THR A 223 -8.94 -2.69 14.56
N ILE A 224 -10.01 -2.82 15.36
CA ILE A 224 -10.05 -3.46 16.69
C ILE A 224 -11.46 -4.00 16.95
N GLY A 225 -11.57 -5.07 17.73
CA GLY A 225 -12.85 -5.73 17.99
C GLY A 225 -13.80 -4.97 18.94
N PRO A 226 -15.13 -5.27 18.88
CA PRO A 226 -16.15 -4.63 19.72
C PRO A 226 -15.98 -4.82 21.23
N GLY A 227 -15.15 -5.77 21.67
CA GLY A 227 -14.83 -6.00 23.08
C GLY A 227 -13.97 -4.89 23.72
N PHE A 228 -13.42 -3.97 22.92
CA PHE A 228 -12.69 -2.81 23.43
C PHE A 228 -13.65 -1.73 23.93
N GLU A 229 -13.45 -1.24 25.15
CA GLU A 229 -14.35 -0.27 25.82
C GLU A 229 -14.55 1.04 25.02
N HIS A 230 -13.56 1.43 24.23
CA HIS A 230 -13.62 2.63 23.39
C HIS A 230 -13.81 2.30 21.90
N TYR A 231 -14.32 1.10 21.59
CA TYR A 231 -14.65 0.70 20.22
C TYR A 231 -15.61 1.72 19.58
N MET A 232 -15.24 2.22 18.39
CA MET A 232 -16.01 3.20 17.60
C MET A 232 -16.32 4.53 18.32
N ARG A 233 -15.69 4.81 19.47
CA ARG A 233 -15.88 6.06 20.20
C ARG A 233 -15.28 7.22 19.40
N GLN A 234 -16.09 8.21 19.01
CA GLN A 234 -15.62 9.40 18.29
C GLN A 234 -14.96 10.40 19.23
N TYR A 235 -13.69 10.74 18.97
CA TYR A 235 -12.94 11.74 19.75
C TYR A 235 -12.81 13.09 19.06
N ARG A 236 -12.81 13.12 17.72
CA ARG A 236 -12.53 14.33 16.94
C ARG A 236 -13.54 14.59 15.85
N TYR A 237 -13.77 15.87 15.57
CA TYR A 237 -14.68 16.33 14.54
C TYR A 237 -14.02 17.47 13.76
N LEU A 238 -14.31 17.54 12.45
CA LEU A 238 -14.17 18.77 11.68
C LEU A 238 -15.56 19.43 11.66
N ASP A 239 -15.69 20.55 12.38
CA ASP A 239 -16.98 21.15 12.73
C ASP A 239 -17.90 20.14 13.44
N LYS A 240 -18.87 19.57 12.72
CA LYS A 240 -19.83 18.57 13.22
C LYS A 240 -19.65 17.20 12.55
N GLN A 241 -18.73 17.09 11.60
CA GLN A 241 -18.50 15.87 10.84
C GLN A 241 -17.42 15.02 11.51
N PRO A 242 -17.62 13.70 11.66
CA PRO A 242 -16.61 12.79 12.18
C PRO A 242 -15.25 12.93 11.48
N GLU A 243 -14.17 12.74 12.24
CA GLU A 243 -12.79 12.74 11.75
C GLU A 243 -12.14 11.35 11.98
N CYS A 244 -10.94 11.18 11.44
CA CYS A 244 -10.23 9.91 11.39
C CYS A 244 -9.95 9.32 12.77
N GLN A 245 -10.20 8.01 12.90
CA GLN A 245 -9.85 7.24 14.09
C GLN A 245 -9.70 5.75 13.82
N TRP A 246 -8.82 5.11 14.59
CA TRP A 246 -8.43 3.71 14.37
C TRP A 246 -8.86 2.76 15.49
N ASN A 247 -9.84 3.15 16.30
CA ASN A 247 -10.43 2.36 17.38
C ASN A 247 -11.69 1.57 16.96
N GLY A 248 -11.81 1.12 15.71
CA GLY A 248 -12.92 0.27 15.27
C GLY A 248 -13.27 0.32 13.79
N PRO A 249 -13.21 1.49 13.10
CA PRO A 249 -13.59 1.60 11.70
C PRO A 249 -12.85 0.62 10.78
N SER A 250 -13.45 0.34 9.62
CA SER A 250 -12.76 -0.39 8.55
C SER A 250 -11.98 0.58 7.69
N TRP A 251 -10.67 0.38 7.63
CA TRP A 251 -9.74 1.20 6.87
C TRP A 251 -9.18 0.44 5.66
N PRO A 252 -9.39 0.91 4.42
CA PRO A 252 -8.74 0.41 3.21
C PRO A 252 -7.23 0.21 3.34
N PHE A 253 -6.54 1.09 4.06
CA PHE A 253 -5.10 0.99 4.34
C PHE A 253 -4.75 -0.35 5.04
N GLN A 254 -5.39 -0.67 6.17
CA GLN A 254 -5.12 -1.92 6.89
C GLN A 254 -5.75 -3.15 6.22
N THR A 255 -6.90 -3.00 5.57
CA THR A 255 -7.49 -4.06 4.72
C THR A 255 -6.51 -4.48 3.62
N THR A 256 -5.79 -3.53 3.01
CA THR A 256 -4.73 -3.81 2.04
C THR A 256 -3.61 -4.64 2.68
N GLN A 257 -3.13 -4.26 3.86
CA GLN A 257 -2.06 -4.97 4.57
C GLN A 257 -2.45 -6.41 4.88
N VAL A 258 -3.66 -6.60 5.40
CA VAL A 258 -4.19 -7.92 5.77
C VAL A 258 -4.36 -8.81 4.54
N LEU A 259 -4.90 -8.29 3.43
CA LEU A 259 -5.07 -9.06 2.20
C LEU A 259 -3.72 -9.43 1.57
N LEU A 260 -2.73 -8.52 1.58
CA LEU A 260 -1.35 -8.85 1.19
C LEU A 260 -0.75 -9.94 2.09
N GLY A 261 -0.93 -9.81 3.41
CA GLY A 261 -0.46 -10.80 4.39
C GLY A 261 -1.12 -12.16 4.21
N MET A 262 -2.43 -12.19 3.94
CA MET A 262 -3.17 -13.43 3.67
C MET A 262 -2.71 -14.06 2.36
N ALA A 263 -2.48 -13.26 1.32
CA ALA A 263 -1.95 -13.76 0.06
C ALA A 263 -0.56 -14.40 0.26
N ASN A 264 0.31 -13.80 1.07
CA ASN A 264 1.60 -14.38 1.41
C ASN A 264 1.46 -15.68 2.21
N LEU A 265 0.61 -15.68 3.26
CA LEU A 265 0.34 -16.86 4.08
C LEU A 265 -0.15 -18.04 3.23
N LEU A 266 -1.13 -17.81 2.35
CA LEU A 266 -1.70 -18.84 1.48
C LEU A 266 -0.72 -19.36 0.41
N ASN A 267 0.35 -18.62 0.11
CA ASN A 267 1.37 -19.04 -0.84
C ASN A 267 2.57 -19.73 -0.18
N TYR A 268 2.92 -19.37 1.06
CA TYR A 268 4.22 -19.73 1.65
C TYR A 268 4.13 -20.44 3.00
N SER A 269 2.95 -20.51 3.62
CA SER A 269 2.77 -21.13 4.93
C SER A 269 1.85 -22.35 4.85
N ARG A 270 2.08 -23.33 5.72
CA ARG A 270 1.21 -24.51 5.87
C ARG A 270 0.27 -24.28 7.05
N GLN A 271 -0.97 -23.97 6.74
CA GLN A 271 -1.99 -23.67 7.74
C GLN A 271 -3.40 -23.96 7.21
N THR A 272 -4.36 -24.03 8.13
CA THR A 272 -5.78 -24.32 7.84
C THR A 272 -6.74 -23.29 8.43
N GLU A 273 -6.23 -22.24 9.06
CA GLU A 273 -7.03 -21.19 9.72
C GLU A 273 -7.77 -20.31 8.70
N VAL A 274 -7.12 -20.01 7.57
CA VAL A 274 -7.72 -19.30 6.43
C VAL A 274 -7.49 -20.05 5.12
N ASN A 275 -8.33 -19.78 4.12
CA ASN A 275 -8.25 -20.40 2.81
C ASN A 275 -8.51 -19.37 1.69
N ARG A 276 -8.40 -19.82 0.44
CA ARG A 276 -8.63 -18.99 -0.75
C ARG A 276 -10.06 -18.40 -0.82
N GLY A 277 -11.04 -19.10 -0.25
CA GLY A 277 -12.41 -18.59 -0.14
C GLY A 277 -12.52 -17.41 0.80
N HIS A 278 -11.81 -17.44 1.94
CA HIS A 278 -11.73 -16.29 2.85
C HIS A 278 -11.05 -15.08 2.19
N TYR A 279 -9.95 -15.29 1.46
CA TYR A 279 -9.30 -14.24 0.68
C TYR A 279 -10.27 -13.57 -0.30
N LEU A 280 -10.96 -14.38 -1.11
CA LEU A 280 -11.90 -13.87 -2.11
C LEU A 280 -13.11 -13.17 -1.47
N SER A 281 -13.62 -13.67 -0.34
CA SER A 281 -14.71 -13.04 0.40
C SER A 281 -14.33 -11.65 0.89
N LEU A 282 -13.17 -11.52 1.54
CA LEU A 282 -12.65 -10.24 2.03
C LEU A 282 -12.31 -9.28 0.88
N LEU A 283 -11.73 -9.79 -0.21
CA LEU A 283 -11.47 -8.97 -1.40
C LEU A 283 -12.79 -8.43 -1.98
N ARG A 284 -13.84 -9.26 -2.08
CA ARG A 284 -15.17 -8.82 -2.53
C ARG A 284 -15.77 -7.76 -1.62
N GLN A 285 -15.67 -7.94 -0.30
CA GLN A 285 -16.12 -6.96 0.68
C GLN A 285 -15.38 -5.63 0.50
N TYR A 286 -14.06 -5.67 0.31
CA TYR A 286 -13.25 -4.49 0.03
C TYR A 286 -13.61 -3.84 -1.31
N SER A 287 -13.89 -4.62 -2.37
CA SER A 287 -14.41 -4.10 -3.64
C SER A 287 -15.72 -3.33 -3.46
N GLN A 288 -16.61 -3.76 -2.57
CA GLN A 288 -17.87 -3.05 -2.30
C GLN A 288 -17.66 -1.69 -1.62
N GLN A 289 -16.61 -1.55 -0.78
CA GLN A 289 -16.27 -0.27 -0.17
C GLN A 289 -15.80 0.78 -1.20
N HIS A 290 -15.36 0.36 -2.39
CA HIS A 290 -14.95 1.30 -3.44
C HIS A 290 -16.13 2.02 -4.10
N TYR A 291 -17.37 1.81 -3.66
CA TYR A 291 -18.54 2.46 -4.22
C TYR A 291 -19.19 3.41 -3.22
N LEU A 292 -19.52 4.62 -3.68
CA LEU A 292 -20.39 5.57 -3.00
C LEU A 292 -21.59 5.84 -3.90
N ASN A 293 -22.80 5.57 -3.40
CA ASN A 293 -24.05 5.75 -4.16
C ASN A 293 -24.07 5.03 -5.53
N GLY A 294 -23.37 3.89 -5.64
CA GLY A 294 -23.32 3.08 -6.85
C GLY A 294 -22.19 3.44 -7.83
N GLU A 295 -21.43 4.51 -7.57
CA GLU A 295 -20.31 4.94 -8.41
C GLU A 295 -18.96 4.68 -7.73
N PRO A 296 -17.89 4.37 -8.49
CA PRO A 296 -16.55 4.18 -7.93
C PRO A 296 -16.03 5.43 -7.22
N ASN A 297 -16.02 5.40 -5.89
CA ASN A 297 -15.54 6.50 -5.04
C ASN A 297 -15.14 5.95 -3.67
N LEU A 298 -13.86 5.61 -3.53
CA LEU A 298 -13.28 5.19 -2.26
C LEU A 298 -13.06 6.41 -1.35
N GLN A 299 -13.52 6.30 -0.10
CA GLN A 299 -13.39 7.26 0.98
C GLN A 299 -12.29 6.83 1.96
N GLU A 300 -12.09 7.57 3.06
CA GLU A 300 -11.01 7.29 4.01
C GLU A 300 -11.27 6.01 4.83
N ASP A 301 -12.43 5.93 5.50
CA ASP A 301 -12.81 4.81 6.36
C ASP A 301 -14.33 4.57 6.40
N TYR A 302 -14.72 3.42 6.95
CA TYR A 302 -16.10 2.92 6.85
C TYR A 302 -16.57 2.29 8.16
N HIS A 303 -17.86 2.45 8.43
CA HIS A 303 -18.52 1.76 9.54
C HIS A 303 -18.63 0.26 9.22
N PRO A 304 -17.99 -0.63 9.99
CA PRO A 304 -17.89 -2.06 9.65
C PRO A 304 -19.25 -2.77 9.62
N ASP A 305 -20.23 -2.29 10.39
CA ASP A 305 -21.58 -2.88 10.44
C ASP A 305 -22.57 -2.34 9.41
N THR A 306 -22.33 -1.18 8.80
CA THR A 306 -23.28 -0.57 7.85
C THR A 306 -22.69 -0.35 6.45
N GLY A 307 -21.37 -0.42 6.31
CA GLY A 307 -20.64 -0.16 5.06
C GLY A 307 -20.63 1.30 4.62
N LYS A 308 -21.18 2.22 5.43
CA LYS A 308 -21.20 3.65 5.11
C LYS A 308 -19.85 4.30 5.46
N PRO A 309 -19.36 5.26 4.66
CA PRO A 309 -18.22 6.07 5.04
C PRO A 309 -18.44 6.78 6.37
N ILE A 310 -17.40 6.86 7.21
CA ILE A 310 -17.43 7.67 8.44
C ILE A 310 -16.81 9.02 8.14
N VAL A 311 -15.58 9.03 7.64
CA VAL A 311 -14.90 10.23 7.16
C VAL A 311 -15.19 10.40 5.66
N GLY A 312 -16.27 11.13 5.38
CA GLY A 312 -16.71 11.54 4.04
C GLY A 312 -16.65 13.05 3.87
N LEU A 313 -15.48 13.63 4.07
CA LEU A 313 -15.23 15.07 3.99
C LEU A 313 -14.87 15.48 2.56
N ASP A 314 -14.80 16.78 2.25
CA ASP A 314 -14.46 17.30 0.91
C ASP A 314 -13.13 16.74 0.35
N ARG A 315 -12.21 16.32 1.22
CA ARG A 315 -10.91 15.74 0.87
C ARG A 315 -10.94 14.22 0.63
N SER A 316 -12.03 13.56 1.00
CA SER A 316 -12.09 12.10 1.16
C SER A 316 -12.41 11.38 -0.15
N HIS A 317 -12.90 12.07 -1.19
CA HIS A 317 -13.17 11.47 -2.48
C HIS A 317 -11.92 10.88 -3.14
N HIS A 318 -12.05 9.67 -3.70
CA HIS A 318 -10.98 8.96 -4.41
C HIS A 318 -9.67 8.86 -3.60
N TYR A 319 -9.78 8.60 -2.30
CA TYR A 319 -8.67 8.66 -1.36
C TYR A 319 -7.58 7.63 -1.69
N ASN A 320 -6.35 8.10 -1.90
CA ASN A 320 -5.22 7.25 -2.27
C ASN A 320 -4.33 6.95 -1.07
N HIS A 321 -4.86 6.17 -0.12
CA HIS A 321 -4.16 5.71 1.09
C HIS A 321 -4.21 4.18 1.23
N SER A 322 -4.34 3.45 0.13
CA SER A 322 -4.45 1.99 0.13
C SER A 322 -3.93 1.39 -1.18
N GLY A 323 -4.05 0.07 -1.35
CA GLY A 323 -3.84 -0.63 -2.62
C GLY A 323 -5.03 -1.53 -2.94
N TYR A 324 -5.20 -1.91 -4.21
CA TYR A 324 -6.30 -2.79 -4.63
C TYR A 324 -5.93 -3.61 -5.87
N THR A 325 -5.46 -2.95 -6.92
CA THR A 325 -5.02 -3.58 -8.16
C THR A 325 -3.91 -4.59 -7.92
N ASP A 326 -2.97 -4.27 -7.02
CA ASP A 326 -1.90 -5.21 -6.66
C ASP A 326 -2.44 -6.50 -6.03
N LEU A 327 -3.52 -6.43 -5.24
CA LEU A 327 -4.20 -7.60 -4.66
C LEU A 327 -4.88 -8.46 -5.73
N VAL A 328 -5.45 -7.81 -6.75
CA VAL A 328 -6.03 -8.50 -7.91
C VAL A 328 -4.93 -9.21 -8.69
N VAL A 329 -3.85 -8.50 -9.04
CA VAL A 329 -2.74 -9.05 -9.84
C VAL A 329 -2.04 -10.18 -9.10
N THR A 330 -1.66 -9.98 -7.83
CA THR A 330 -0.76 -10.89 -7.10
C THR A 330 -1.44 -11.90 -6.20
N GLY A 331 -2.71 -11.67 -5.85
CA GLY A 331 -3.53 -12.60 -5.09
C GLY A 331 -4.57 -13.28 -5.97
N LEU A 332 -5.59 -12.54 -6.44
CA LEU A 332 -6.71 -13.14 -7.17
C LEU A 332 -6.25 -13.87 -8.44
N CYS A 333 -5.53 -13.19 -9.32
CA CYS A 333 -4.95 -13.74 -10.53
C CYS A 333 -3.61 -14.45 -10.26
N GLY A 334 -2.97 -14.14 -9.13
CA GLY A 334 -1.90 -14.94 -8.56
C GLY A 334 -0.52 -14.75 -9.15
N LEU A 335 -0.22 -13.68 -9.90
CA LEU A 335 1.15 -13.42 -10.36
C LEU A 335 2.05 -13.16 -9.14
N ARG A 336 3.08 -13.98 -8.94
CA ARG A 336 4.03 -13.85 -7.82
C ARG A 336 5.37 -13.32 -8.33
N PRO A 337 5.73 -12.05 -8.07
CA PRO A 337 7.00 -11.49 -8.53
C PRO A 337 8.20 -12.21 -7.94
N ARG A 338 9.20 -12.47 -8.77
CA ARG A 338 10.44 -13.16 -8.38
C ARG A 338 11.67 -12.41 -8.88
N ALA A 339 12.81 -12.70 -8.26
CA ALA A 339 14.09 -12.10 -8.62
C ALA A 339 14.80 -12.86 -9.75
N ASP A 340 14.45 -14.12 -9.96
CA ASP A 340 14.98 -14.98 -11.02
C ASP A 340 14.13 -14.93 -12.29
N ASP A 341 14.61 -15.60 -13.33
CA ASP A 341 14.01 -15.64 -14.66
C ASP A 341 12.83 -16.64 -14.72
N VAL A 342 11.92 -16.56 -13.75
CA VAL A 342 10.73 -17.42 -13.61
C VAL A 342 9.49 -16.56 -13.40
N LEU A 343 8.45 -16.84 -14.19
CA LEU A 343 7.09 -16.36 -13.95
C LEU A 343 6.35 -17.40 -13.11
N GLU A 344 6.01 -17.04 -11.88
CA GLU A 344 5.18 -17.84 -10.99
C GLU A 344 3.75 -17.29 -10.96
N VAL A 345 2.77 -18.18 -11.13
CA VAL A 345 1.34 -17.87 -11.10
C VAL A 345 0.66 -18.85 -10.15
N ASN A 346 -0.06 -18.37 -9.13
CA ASN A 346 -0.84 -19.19 -8.21
C ASN A 346 -2.13 -18.46 -7.82
N PRO A 347 -3.20 -18.57 -8.63
CA PRO A 347 -4.45 -17.83 -8.39
C PRO A 347 -5.09 -18.24 -7.06
N LEU A 348 -5.52 -17.25 -6.27
CA LEU A 348 -6.22 -17.47 -4.99
C LEU A 348 -7.74 -17.62 -5.19
N LEU A 349 -8.15 -18.42 -6.18
CA LEU A 349 -9.54 -18.86 -6.33
C LEU A 349 -9.81 -20.11 -5.48
N PRO A 350 -10.95 -20.18 -4.77
CA PRO A 350 -11.31 -21.36 -3.97
C PRO A 350 -11.62 -22.59 -4.82
N ASP A 351 -12.29 -22.39 -5.96
CA ASP A 351 -12.72 -23.44 -6.87
C ASP A 351 -12.99 -22.85 -8.27
N ALA A 352 -13.28 -23.75 -9.22
CA ALA A 352 -13.53 -23.42 -10.61
C ALA A 352 -14.84 -22.65 -10.87
N GLY A 353 -15.84 -22.77 -9.99
CA GLY A 353 -17.19 -22.23 -10.19
C GLY A 353 -17.40 -20.84 -9.61
N THR A 354 -16.62 -20.45 -8.59
CA THR A 354 -16.84 -19.20 -7.84
C THR A 354 -16.57 -17.95 -8.68
N ILE A 355 -15.55 -18.01 -9.56
CA ILE A 355 -15.31 -17.06 -10.66
C ILE A 355 -15.06 -17.94 -11.89
N PRO A 356 -16.06 -18.14 -12.77
CA PRO A 356 -15.97 -19.12 -13.86
C PRO A 356 -14.95 -18.71 -14.92
N TYR A 357 -14.64 -17.43 -15.04
CA TYR A 357 -13.62 -16.95 -15.95
C TYR A 357 -12.99 -15.63 -15.48
N PHE A 358 -11.72 -15.42 -15.80
CA PHE A 358 -11.07 -14.11 -15.77
C PHE A 358 -9.93 -14.05 -16.80
N CYS A 359 -9.56 -12.84 -17.20
CA CYS A 359 -8.37 -12.60 -18.01
C CYS A 359 -7.65 -11.36 -17.48
N LEU A 360 -6.46 -11.57 -16.92
CA LEU A 360 -5.51 -10.51 -16.60
C LEU A 360 -4.57 -10.37 -17.78
N GLN A 361 -4.73 -9.32 -18.59
CA GLN A 361 -4.06 -9.21 -19.89
C GLN A 361 -2.93 -8.17 -19.89
N ASP A 362 -1.84 -8.50 -20.58
CA ASP A 362 -0.76 -7.58 -20.95
C ASP A 362 -0.10 -6.86 -19.75
N VAL A 363 0.02 -7.56 -18.63
CA VAL A 363 0.73 -7.09 -17.44
C VAL A 363 2.22 -6.98 -17.76
N PRO A 364 2.86 -5.82 -17.50
CA PRO A 364 4.30 -5.70 -17.67
C PRO A 364 5.03 -6.53 -16.60
N TYR A 365 5.84 -7.51 -17.01
CA TYR A 365 6.67 -8.29 -16.10
C TYR A 365 8.01 -8.63 -16.75
N HIS A 366 9.13 -8.23 -16.13
CA HIS A 366 10.49 -8.54 -16.60
C HIS A 366 10.77 -8.17 -18.08
N GLY A 367 10.14 -7.10 -18.57
CA GLY A 367 10.25 -6.67 -19.97
C GLY A 367 9.29 -7.35 -20.96
N HIS A 368 8.46 -8.28 -20.50
CA HIS A 368 7.44 -8.98 -21.27
C HIS A 368 6.02 -8.47 -21.01
N ARG A 369 5.08 -8.88 -21.87
CA ARG A 369 3.63 -8.82 -21.65
C ARG A 369 3.12 -10.18 -21.21
N VAL A 370 2.67 -10.27 -19.97
CA VAL A 370 2.10 -11.49 -19.40
C VAL A 370 0.58 -11.42 -19.41
N THR A 371 -0.06 -12.50 -19.87
CA THR A 371 -1.50 -12.70 -19.76
C THR A 371 -1.79 -13.97 -18.98
N ILE A 372 -2.63 -13.88 -17.94
CA ILE A 372 -3.12 -15.01 -17.15
C ILE A 372 -4.62 -15.13 -17.42
N LEU A 373 -5.02 -16.27 -17.96
CA LEU A 373 -6.40 -16.54 -18.39
C LEU A 373 -6.92 -17.77 -17.66
N TRP A 374 -8.05 -17.64 -17.01
CA TRP A 374 -8.83 -18.74 -16.45
C TRP A 374 -10.18 -18.80 -17.16
N ASP A 375 -10.55 -19.99 -17.64
CA ASP A 375 -11.83 -20.25 -18.29
C ASP A 375 -12.31 -21.66 -17.92
N ALA A 376 -13.29 -21.76 -17.03
CA ALA A 376 -13.71 -23.02 -16.42
C ALA A 376 -14.31 -24.02 -17.41
N ASP A 377 -14.95 -23.55 -18.48
CA ASP A 377 -15.52 -24.39 -19.54
C ASP A 377 -14.83 -24.19 -20.90
N GLY A 378 -14.04 -23.12 -21.05
CA GLY A 378 -13.30 -22.82 -22.28
C GLY A 378 -14.10 -22.05 -23.33
N THR A 379 -15.34 -21.67 -23.02
CA THR A 379 -16.27 -21.02 -23.97
C THR A 379 -16.23 -19.50 -23.92
N ARG A 380 -15.61 -18.90 -22.88
CA ARG A 380 -15.57 -17.44 -22.74
C ARG A 380 -14.56 -16.80 -23.69
N TYR A 381 -13.41 -17.45 -23.88
CA TYR A 381 -12.30 -16.89 -24.64
C TYR A 381 -11.84 -17.77 -25.82
N ASP A 382 -12.45 -18.95 -26.01
CA ASP A 382 -12.06 -19.92 -27.05
C ASP A 382 -10.56 -20.30 -26.99
N GLN A 383 -10.00 -20.34 -25.78
CA GLN A 383 -8.60 -20.66 -25.49
C GLN A 383 -8.43 -22.02 -24.80
N GLY A 384 -9.45 -22.87 -24.83
CA GLY A 384 -9.49 -24.16 -24.15
C GLY A 384 -9.83 -24.05 -22.65
N THR A 385 -10.31 -25.16 -22.10
CA THR A 385 -10.75 -25.26 -20.70
C THR A 385 -9.56 -25.21 -19.73
N GLY A 386 -9.52 -24.21 -18.86
CA GLY A 386 -8.60 -24.14 -17.72
C GLY A 386 -7.75 -22.87 -17.62
N LEU A 387 -6.76 -22.93 -16.75
CA LEU A 387 -5.77 -21.88 -16.51
C LEU A 387 -4.67 -21.94 -17.58
N SER A 388 -4.39 -20.79 -18.18
CA SER A 388 -3.42 -20.61 -19.24
C SER A 388 -2.58 -19.37 -19.00
N VAL A 389 -1.30 -19.44 -19.37
CA VAL A 389 -0.37 -18.31 -19.26
C VAL A 389 0.21 -18.03 -20.64
N PHE A 390 0.22 -16.76 -21.03
CA PHE A 390 0.81 -16.28 -22.26
C PHE A 390 1.91 -15.27 -21.97
N VAL A 391 3.00 -15.35 -22.73
CA VAL A 391 4.10 -14.39 -22.73
C VAL A 391 4.21 -13.83 -24.15
N ASP A 392 4.09 -12.51 -24.28
CA ASP A 392 4.12 -11.78 -25.55
C ASP A 392 3.13 -12.34 -26.58
N GLY A 393 1.92 -12.65 -26.12
CA GLY A 393 0.83 -13.19 -26.94
C GLY A 393 0.96 -14.68 -27.30
N LYS A 394 2.04 -15.35 -26.89
CA LYS A 394 2.24 -16.78 -27.12
C LYS A 394 1.94 -17.57 -25.86
N ARG A 395 1.15 -18.64 -25.97
CA ARG A 395 0.87 -19.53 -24.85
C ARG A 395 2.15 -20.21 -24.39
N SER A 396 2.51 -20.00 -23.13
CA SER A 396 3.71 -20.57 -22.51
C SER A 396 3.37 -21.71 -21.55
N ALA A 397 2.15 -21.76 -21.03
CA ALA A 397 1.64 -22.88 -20.23
C ALA A 397 0.11 -23.01 -20.32
N GLY A 398 -0.40 -24.20 -19.97
CA GLY A 398 -1.82 -24.54 -20.00
C GLY A 398 -2.39 -24.81 -21.41
N PRO A 399 -3.71 -25.00 -21.55
CA PRO A 399 -4.70 -25.02 -20.47
C PRO A 399 -4.49 -26.18 -19.49
N GLN A 400 -4.69 -25.93 -18.21
CA GLN A 400 -4.66 -26.96 -17.15
C GLN A 400 -5.59 -26.58 -15.98
N PRO A 401 -5.89 -27.48 -15.03
CA PRO A 401 -6.70 -27.12 -13.86
C PRO A 401 -6.13 -25.94 -13.06
N LEU A 402 -6.98 -25.26 -12.28
CA LEU A 402 -6.54 -24.20 -11.35
C LEU A 402 -5.44 -24.71 -10.43
N GLY A 403 -4.35 -23.97 -10.34
CA GLY A 403 -3.21 -24.34 -9.50
C GLY A 403 -2.00 -23.47 -9.78
N LYS A 404 -0.92 -23.78 -9.07
CA LYS A 404 0.37 -23.12 -9.26
C LYS A 404 0.97 -23.50 -10.61
N ILE A 405 1.48 -22.52 -11.34
CA ILE A 405 2.21 -22.64 -12.61
C ILE A 405 3.54 -21.90 -12.46
N GLU A 406 4.63 -22.53 -12.89
CA GLU A 406 5.91 -21.88 -13.06
C GLU A 406 6.33 -21.98 -14.53
N VAL A 407 6.69 -20.85 -15.12
CA VAL A 407 7.11 -20.75 -16.51
C VAL A 407 8.49 -20.10 -16.56
N PRO A 408 9.51 -20.76 -17.15
CA PRO A 408 10.79 -20.10 -17.42
C PRO A 408 10.58 -18.88 -18.31
N LEU A 409 11.13 -17.75 -17.91
CA LEU A 409 10.96 -16.49 -18.62
C LEU A 409 12.29 -16.08 -19.24
N PRO A 410 12.42 -16.02 -20.58
CA PRO A 410 13.65 -15.56 -21.21
C PRO A 410 14.01 -14.15 -20.75
N LYS A 411 15.30 -13.82 -20.62
CA LYS A 411 15.70 -12.44 -20.33
C LYS A 411 15.28 -11.51 -21.47
N ALA A 412 14.51 -10.47 -21.13
CA ALA A 412 14.19 -9.39 -22.05
C ALA A 412 14.85 -8.08 -21.65
N LYS A 413 15.08 -7.23 -22.66
CA LYS A 413 15.53 -5.87 -22.41
C LYS A 413 14.37 -5.04 -21.89
N VAL A 414 14.48 -4.58 -20.66
CA VAL A 414 13.58 -3.60 -20.08
C VAL A 414 13.63 -2.31 -20.91
N ARG A 415 12.47 -1.89 -21.44
CA ARG A 415 12.34 -0.65 -22.22
C ARG A 415 11.89 0.48 -21.31
N ARG A 416 12.61 1.60 -21.33
CA ARG A 416 12.15 2.87 -20.74
C ARG A 416 11.69 3.79 -21.86
N GLY A 417 10.51 4.38 -21.69
CA GLY A 417 10.01 5.41 -22.61
C GLY A 417 10.87 6.67 -22.54
N ALA A 418 10.76 7.53 -23.55
CA ALA A 418 11.41 8.84 -23.51
C ALA A 418 10.88 9.66 -22.33
N LYS A 419 11.78 10.22 -21.51
CA LYS A 419 11.39 11.12 -20.42
C LYS A 419 10.88 12.43 -21.01
N THR A 420 9.58 12.66 -20.95
CA THR A 420 8.99 14.00 -21.09
C THR A 420 8.74 14.54 -19.70
N LEU A 421 9.37 15.66 -19.36
CA LEU A 421 9.18 16.30 -18.07
C LEU A 421 8.06 17.35 -18.18
N ASN A 422 7.08 17.30 -17.28
CA ASN A 422 6.15 18.40 -17.15
C ASN A 422 6.84 19.55 -16.41
N THR A 423 7.35 20.52 -17.17
CA THR A 423 8.05 21.69 -16.60
C THR A 423 7.09 22.74 -16.05
N ALA A 424 5.79 22.63 -16.35
CA ALA A 424 4.78 23.58 -15.88
C ALA A 424 4.37 23.34 -14.42
N VAL A 425 4.75 22.21 -13.80
CA VAL A 425 4.29 21.86 -12.45
C VAL A 425 4.85 22.81 -11.40
N ASN A 426 3.96 23.39 -10.59
CA ASN A 426 4.29 24.10 -9.37
C ASN A 426 3.24 23.82 -8.28
N VAL A 427 3.47 22.75 -7.50
CA VAL A 427 2.58 22.35 -6.39
C VAL A 427 2.73 23.23 -5.16
N TYR A 428 3.87 23.91 -5.00
CA TYR A 428 4.18 24.73 -3.83
C TYR A 428 3.59 26.14 -3.93
N ARG A 429 3.15 26.57 -5.12
CA ARG A 429 2.58 27.91 -5.38
C ARG A 429 3.56 29.03 -5.07
N GLU A 430 4.84 28.74 -5.22
CA GLU A 430 5.95 29.65 -4.91
C GLU A 430 6.99 29.59 -6.03
N GLY A 431 7.70 30.70 -6.27
CA GLY A 431 8.74 30.76 -7.30
C GLY A 431 8.22 30.50 -8.72
N PHE A 432 9.00 29.77 -9.51
CA PHE A 432 8.73 29.51 -10.93
C PHE A 432 8.46 28.02 -11.23
N PRO A 433 7.64 27.68 -12.24
CA PRO A 433 6.88 28.62 -13.05
C PRO A 433 5.80 29.32 -12.22
N SER A 434 5.64 30.63 -12.41
CA SER A 434 4.60 31.44 -11.79
C SER A 434 3.44 31.62 -12.75
N VAL A 435 2.25 31.83 -12.20
CA VAL A 435 1.00 31.88 -12.98
C VAL A 435 0.41 33.28 -12.96
N SER A 436 -0.16 33.68 -14.08
CA SER A 436 -1.07 34.82 -14.17
C SER A 436 -2.18 34.51 -15.15
N ALA A 437 -3.34 35.14 -14.99
CA ALA A 437 -4.50 34.87 -15.81
C ALA A 437 -5.33 36.13 -16.03
N SER A 438 -6.18 36.12 -17.06
CA SER A 438 -7.14 37.20 -17.36
C SER A 438 -8.10 37.48 -16.20
N ALA A 439 -8.42 36.45 -15.41
CA ALA A 439 -9.21 36.53 -14.20
C ALA A 439 -8.87 35.35 -13.28
N ASP A 440 -8.79 35.59 -11.97
CA ASP A 440 -8.65 34.53 -10.95
C ASP A 440 -9.44 34.88 -9.68
N PRO A 441 -10.78 34.96 -9.78
CA PRO A 441 -11.62 35.44 -8.68
C PRO A 441 -11.53 34.57 -7.42
N ASP A 442 -11.20 33.28 -7.58
CA ASP A 442 -11.15 32.30 -6.50
C ASP A 442 -9.71 32.01 -6.01
N GLY A 443 -8.69 32.67 -6.57
CA GLY A 443 -7.28 32.41 -6.24
C GLY A 443 -6.79 31.01 -6.60
N LYS A 444 -7.35 30.42 -7.67
CA LYS A 444 -7.12 29.02 -8.10
C LYS A 444 -6.25 28.89 -9.34
N ALA A 445 -5.67 29.98 -9.87
CA ALA A 445 -4.78 29.90 -11.04
C ALA A 445 -3.67 28.85 -10.87
N TRP A 446 -3.15 28.68 -9.64
CA TRP A 446 -2.15 27.68 -9.31
C TRP A 446 -2.64 26.22 -9.44
N GLU A 447 -3.93 25.96 -9.36
CA GLU A 447 -4.49 24.61 -9.57
C GLU A 447 -4.36 24.16 -11.03
N ALA A 448 -4.21 25.08 -11.99
CA ALA A 448 -3.94 24.71 -13.40
C ALA A 448 -2.51 24.16 -13.62
N VAL A 449 -1.62 24.31 -12.65
CA VAL A 449 -0.21 23.92 -12.72
C VAL A 449 0.19 22.95 -11.61
N ASP A 450 -0.77 22.33 -10.92
CA ASP A 450 -0.46 21.38 -9.84
C ASP A 450 -0.07 19.97 -10.34
N GLY A 451 -0.04 19.78 -11.67
CA GLY A 451 0.34 18.53 -12.32
C GLY A 451 -0.80 17.52 -12.49
N ARG A 452 -2.03 17.83 -12.06
CA ARG A 452 -3.20 16.98 -12.30
C ARG A 452 -3.58 16.99 -13.78
N THR A 453 -3.83 15.79 -14.31
CA THR A 453 -4.32 15.59 -15.69
C THR A 453 -5.60 14.75 -15.73
N TRP A 454 -6.17 14.47 -14.55
CA TRP A 454 -7.39 13.71 -14.36
C TRP A 454 -8.22 14.43 -13.31
N PHE A 455 -9.49 14.67 -13.61
CA PHE A 455 -10.37 15.46 -12.76
C PHE A 455 -11.64 14.68 -12.42
N PHE A 456 -12.15 14.92 -11.22
CA PHE A 456 -13.40 14.36 -10.72
C PHE A 456 -14.36 15.51 -10.41
N PRO A 457 -15.65 15.42 -10.73
CA PRO A 457 -16.63 16.47 -10.42
C PRO A 457 -16.69 16.84 -8.93
N GLU A 458 -16.43 15.88 -8.04
CA GLU A 458 -16.39 16.04 -6.59
C GLU A 458 -15.13 16.79 -6.12
N MET A 459 -14.07 16.78 -6.93
CA MET A 459 -12.80 17.45 -6.68
C MET A 459 -12.28 18.14 -7.95
N PRO A 460 -12.96 19.17 -8.46
CA PRO A 460 -12.73 19.70 -9.80
C PRO A 460 -11.38 20.43 -9.98
N ARG A 461 -10.62 20.64 -8.88
CA ARG A 461 -9.25 21.20 -8.76
C ARG A 461 -8.69 21.72 -10.09
N GLY A 462 -8.82 23.02 -10.32
CA GLY A 462 -8.47 23.66 -11.59
C GLY A 462 -8.82 25.14 -11.62
N TRP A 463 -8.42 25.79 -12.70
CA TRP A 463 -8.74 27.20 -12.97
C TRP A 463 -9.81 27.32 -14.04
N THR A 464 -10.79 28.20 -13.79
CA THR A 464 -11.83 28.56 -14.75
C THR A 464 -11.73 30.07 -15.03
N PRO A 465 -11.65 30.52 -16.30
CA PRO A 465 -11.67 31.93 -16.59
C PRO A 465 -13.04 32.54 -16.24
N GLY A 466 -13.02 33.68 -15.56
CA GLY A 466 -14.22 34.49 -15.30
C GLY A 466 -14.46 35.58 -16.36
N GLY A 467 -15.71 36.02 -16.51
CA GLY A 467 -16.09 37.20 -17.32
C GLY A 467 -16.49 36.90 -18.77
N SER A 468 -16.85 37.96 -19.52
CA SER A 468 -17.30 37.89 -20.93
C SER A 468 -16.23 38.32 -21.96
N GLY A 469 -15.03 38.66 -21.50
CA GLY A 469 -13.91 39.08 -22.35
C GLY A 469 -12.98 37.94 -22.78
N PRO A 470 -11.95 38.23 -23.60
CA PRO A 470 -10.94 37.25 -23.98
C PRO A 470 -10.24 36.67 -22.74
N SER A 471 -10.19 35.34 -22.66
CA SER A 471 -9.57 34.61 -21.56
C SER A 471 -8.13 34.21 -21.89
N TRP A 472 -7.22 34.37 -20.94
CA TRP A 472 -5.82 33.95 -21.10
C TRP A 472 -5.24 33.42 -19.79
N PHE A 473 -4.27 32.52 -19.91
CA PHE A 473 -3.48 31.97 -18.82
C PHE A 473 -2.01 32.00 -19.25
N ALA A 474 -1.14 32.51 -18.41
CA ALA A 474 0.28 32.69 -18.70
C ALA A 474 1.15 32.01 -17.64
N LEU A 475 2.18 31.33 -18.13
CA LEU A 475 3.25 30.76 -17.35
C LEU A 475 4.51 31.60 -17.55
N ASP A 476 5.02 32.16 -16.47
CA ASP A 476 6.38 32.70 -16.47
C ASP A 476 7.31 31.64 -15.87
N TYR A 477 8.32 31.22 -16.61
CA TYR A 477 9.29 30.23 -16.15
C TYR A 477 10.47 30.86 -15.40
N GLY A 478 10.56 32.20 -15.34
CA GLY A 478 11.67 32.95 -14.76
C GLY A 478 12.95 32.94 -15.61
N GLU A 479 13.11 31.94 -16.48
CA GLU A 479 14.19 31.82 -17.45
C GLU A 479 13.68 31.20 -18.77
N PRO A 480 14.38 31.43 -19.90
CA PRO A 480 14.03 30.79 -21.17
C PRO A 480 13.98 29.25 -21.04
N ARG A 481 12.84 28.66 -21.40
CA ARG A 481 12.64 27.21 -21.43
C ARG A 481 12.34 26.73 -22.84
N LYS A 482 12.93 25.59 -23.22
CA LYS A 482 12.56 24.89 -24.44
C LYS A 482 11.31 24.05 -24.17
N VAL A 483 10.19 24.45 -24.75
CA VAL A 483 8.92 23.71 -24.69
C VAL A 483 8.75 22.92 -25.97
N ALA A 484 8.57 21.61 -25.85
CA ALA A 484 8.35 20.72 -27.00
C ALA A 484 6.86 20.54 -27.33
N SER A 485 6.00 20.62 -26.32
CA SER A 485 4.54 20.52 -26.46
C SER A 485 3.85 21.17 -25.27
N VAL A 486 2.61 21.62 -25.47
CA VAL A 486 1.70 22.06 -24.40
C VAL A 486 0.51 21.11 -24.38
N ASN A 487 0.22 20.52 -23.22
CA ASN A 487 -0.94 19.67 -23.02
C ASN A 487 -1.90 20.39 -22.08
N LEU A 488 -3.14 20.58 -22.52
CA LEU A 488 -4.21 21.15 -21.71
C LEU A 488 -5.18 20.04 -21.33
N ALA A 489 -5.54 19.97 -20.06
CA ALA A 489 -6.50 19.01 -19.53
C ALA A 489 -7.72 19.79 -19.03
N PHE A 490 -8.92 19.33 -19.40
CA PHE A 490 -10.19 19.98 -19.09
C PHE A 490 -11.08 19.04 -18.29
N LEU A 491 -11.85 19.59 -17.36
CA LEU A 491 -12.94 18.88 -16.69
C LEU A 491 -14.18 18.92 -17.60
N GLY A 492 -14.59 17.77 -18.13
CA GLY A 492 -15.75 17.62 -19.04
C GLY A 492 -15.36 17.21 -20.46
N ILE A 493 -16.36 16.98 -21.32
CA ILE A 493 -16.11 16.72 -22.75
C ILE A 493 -15.61 18.03 -23.37
N PRO A 494 -14.43 18.05 -24.02
CA PRO A 494 -13.92 19.25 -24.66
C PRO A 494 -14.93 19.76 -25.71
N PRO A 495 -15.11 21.09 -25.85
CA PRO A 495 -16.01 21.67 -26.83
C PRO A 495 -15.67 21.30 -28.28
#